data_AF-A0A940PQK8-F1
#
_entry.id   AF-A0A940PQK8-F1
#
_cell.length_a   1.000
_cell.length_b   1.000
_cell.length_c   1.000
_cell.angle_alpha   90.00
_cell.angle_beta   90.00
_cell.angle_gamma   90.00
#
_symmetry.space_group_name_H-M   'P 1'
#
loop_
_entity.id
_entity.type
_entity.pdbx_description
1 polymer ?
#
loop_
_entity_poly.entity_id
_entity_poly.type
_entity_poly.pdbx_seq_one_letter_code
_entity_poly.pdbx_strand_id
1 'polypeptide(L)'
;MNMKKEVKKAAAATAWNPMRQLNKWGVRSNHAYTAGLISVGISFTSWMISRGKNDSKAQSDRWGLFIGEWAPTFFALGVGLKMEEES
;
A
#
# COMPACT_ATOMS: atom_id res chain seq x y z
N MET A 1 -22.52 -9.23 34.86
CA MET A 1 -22.20 -8.26 33.78
C MET A 1 -20.69 -8.27 33.56
N ASN A 2 -20.19 -8.53 32.34
CA ASN A 2 -18.75 -8.71 32.11
C ASN A 2 -18.10 -7.41 31.66
N MET A 3 -17.54 -6.67 32.61
CA MET A 3 -16.91 -5.35 32.42
C MET A 3 -15.88 -5.32 31.28
N LYS A 4 -15.15 -6.43 31.05
CA LYS A 4 -14.19 -6.53 29.94
C LYS A 4 -14.85 -6.49 28.56
N LYS A 5 -16.08 -7.02 28.41
CA LYS A 5 -16.83 -6.96 27.14
C LYS A 5 -17.29 -5.55 26.83
N GLU A 6 -17.82 -4.84 27.84
CA GLU A 6 -18.28 -3.45 27.68
C GLU A 6 -17.13 -2.51 27.32
N VAL A 7 -15.97 -2.65 27.99
CA VAL A 7 -14.76 -1.87 27.68
C VAL A 7 -14.27 -2.14 26.25
N LYS A 8 -14.21 -3.41 25.81
CA LYS A 8 -13.86 -3.75 24.42
C LYS A 8 -14.85 -3.18 23.40
N LYS A 9 -16.14 -3.17 23.72
CA LYS A 9 -17.20 -2.64 22.86
C LYS A 9 -17.12 -1.12 22.73
N ALA A 10 -16.85 -0.42 23.84
CA ALA A 10 -16.63 1.03 23.86
C ALA A 10 -15.34 1.44 23.13
N ALA A 11 -14.26 0.66 23.28
CA ALA A 11 -13.02 0.85 22.54
C ALA A 11 -13.20 0.60 21.04
N ALA A 12 -13.95 -0.45 20.65
CA ALA A 12 -14.27 -0.72 19.25
C ALA A 12 -15.21 0.33 18.63
N ALA A 13 -16.07 0.96 19.42
CA ALA A 13 -16.97 2.04 18.98
C ALA A 13 -16.24 3.37 18.72
N THR A 14 -15.04 3.55 19.31
CA THR A 14 -14.21 4.75 19.16
C THR A 14 -13.00 4.54 18.24
N ALA A 15 -12.63 3.29 17.94
CA ALA A 15 -11.53 2.97 17.05
C ALA A 15 -11.92 3.11 15.57
N TRP A 16 -11.51 4.22 14.95
CA TRP A 16 -11.53 4.33 13.49
C TRP A 16 -10.48 3.38 12.90
N ASN A 17 -10.93 2.40 12.12
CA ASN A 17 -10.06 1.49 11.39
C ASN A 17 -10.07 1.84 9.89
N PRO A 18 -9.02 2.49 9.37
CA PRO A 18 -8.97 2.91 7.97
C PRO A 18 -8.92 1.72 7.00
N MET A 19 -8.28 0.60 7.35
CA MET A 19 -8.24 -0.59 6.50
C MET A 19 -9.62 -1.23 6.36
N ARG A 20 -10.37 -1.26 7.46
CA ARG A 20 -11.75 -1.77 7.45
C ARG A 20 -12.66 -0.90 6.58
N GLN A 21 -12.46 0.40 6.60
CA GLN A 21 -13.22 1.32 5.75
C GLN A 21 -12.89 1.14 4.26
N LEU A 22 -11.61 1.02 3.92
CA LEU A 22 -11.16 0.72 2.55
C LEU A 22 -11.71 -0.62 2.06
N ASN A 23 -11.70 -1.65 2.91
CA ASN A 23 -12.27 -2.96 2.59
C ASN A 23 -13.79 -2.88 2.32
N LYS A 24 -14.54 -2.14 3.14
CA LYS A 24 -15.97 -1.85 2.89
C LYS A 24 -16.23 -1.13 1.57
N TRP A 25 -15.30 -0.31 1.10
CA TRP A 25 -15.35 0.32 -0.23
C TRP A 25 -14.94 -0.60 -1.37
N GLY A 26 -14.63 -1.86 -1.08
CA GLY A 26 -14.27 -2.88 -2.07
C GLY A 26 -12.78 -2.98 -2.37
N VAL A 27 -11.93 -2.19 -1.70
CA VAL A 27 -10.48 -2.31 -1.85
C VAL A 27 -10.00 -3.59 -1.18
N ARG A 28 -9.39 -4.48 -1.98
CA ARG A 28 -8.83 -5.77 -1.53
C ARG A 28 -7.32 -5.76 -1.46
N SER A 29 -6.74 -6.64 -0.66
CA SER A 29 -5.29 -6.79 -0.52
C SER A 29 -4.59 -6.99 -1.87
N ASN A 30 -5.22 -7.74 -2.79
CA ASN A 30 -4.68 -8.00 -4.14
C ASN A 30 -4.49 -6.73 -4.97
N HIS A 31 -5.36 -5.71 -4.82
CA HIS A 31 -5.20 -4.43 -5.53
C HIS A 31 -3.94 -3.71 -5.05
N ALA A 32 -3.73 -3.69 -3.72
CA ALA A 32 -2.55 -3.08 -3.12
C ALA A 32 -1.27 -3.83 -3.53
N TYR A 33 -1.26 -5.16 -3.45
CA TYR A 33 -0.10 -5.95 -3.92
C TYR A 33 0.20 -5.76 -5.40
N THR A 34 -0.83 -5.70 -6.25
CA THR A 34 -0.67 -5.41 -7.68
C THR A 34 -0.09 -4.02 -7.90
N ALA A 35 -0.58 -2.99 -7.21
CA ALA A 35 -0.03 -1.64 -7.28
C ALA A 35 1.43 -1.58 -6.83
N GLY A 36 1.79 -2.34 -5.79
CA GLY A 36 3.17 -2.48 -5.33
C GLY A 36 4.09 -3.08 -6.40
N LEU A 37 3.66 -4.17 -7.05
CA LEU A 37 4.40 -4.79 -8.15
C LEU A 37 4.52 -3.89 -9.37
N ILE A 38 3.45 -3.18 -9.74
CA ILE A 38 3.45 -2.19 -10.83
C ILE A 38 4.46 -1.08 -10.52
N SER A 39 4.52 -0.61 -9.28
CA SER A 39 5.47 0.44 -8.88
C SER A 39 6.92 -0.01 -9.07
N VAL A 40 7.26 -1.25 -8.71
CA VAL A 40 8.58 -1.84 -8.98
C VAL A 40 8.84 -1.93 -10.48
N GLY A 41 7.87 -2.45 -11.25
CA GLY A 41 7.99 -2.60 -12.70
C GLY A 41 8.22 -1.28 -13.44
N ILE A 42 7.48 -0.23 -13.09
CA ILE A 42 7.64 1.11 -13.67
C ILE A 42 9.02 1.68 -13.32
N SER A 43 9.46 1.52 -12.07
CA SER A 43 10.78 2.00 -11.62
C SER A 43 11.91 1.35 -12.41
N PHE A 44 11.84 0.03 -12.56
CA PHE A 44 12.81 -0.74 -13.34
C PHE A 44 12.79 -0.36 -14.83
N THR A 45 11.60 -0.21 -15.41
CA THR A 45 11.44 0.17 -16.83
C THR A 45 11.97 1.58 -17.08
N SER A 46 11.70 2.53 -16.17
CA SER A 46 12.23 3.90 -16.23
C SER A 46 13.76 3.92 -16.24
N TRP A 47 14.38 3.15 -15.34
CA TRP A 47 15.83 2.99 -15.30
C TRP A 47 16.38 2.36 -16.59
N MET A 48 15.74 1.31 -17.10
CA MET A 48 16.14 0.66 -18.35
C MET A 48 16.10 1.62 -19.54
N ILE A 49 15.04 2.44 -19.66
CA ILE A 49 14.90 3.45 -20.71
C ILE A 49 15.99 4.53 -20.58
N SER A 50 16.32 4.95 -19.36
CA SER A 50 17.38 5.93 -19.10
C SER A 50 18.75 5.46 -19.60
N ARG A 51 19.05 4.16 -19.50
CA ARG A 51 20.31 3.59 -19.98
C ARG A 51 20.51 3.74 -21.50
N GLY A 52 19.42 3.82 -22.27
CA GLY A 52 19.46 3.98 -23.73
C GLY A 52 19.49 5.43 -24.23
N LYS A 53 19.33 6.43 -23.35
CA LYS A 53 19.34 7.85 -23.71
C LYS A 53 20.61 8.56 -23.21
N ASN A 54 21.13 9.47 -24.04
CA ASN A 54 22.26 10.36 -23.67
C ASN A 54 21.81 11.62 -22.92
N ASP A 55 20.52 11.76 -22.66
CA ASP A 55 19.93 12.91 -21.97
C ASP A 55 20.11 12.81 -20.44
N SER A 56 19.69 13.84 -19.68
CA SER A 56 19.99 13.95 -18.25
C SER A 56 19.46 12.76 -17.41
N LYS A 57 20.32 11.77 -17.17
CA LYS A 57 20.06 10.58 -16.32
C LYS A 57 19.59 10.95 -14.92
N ALA A 58 20.03 12.11 -14.43
CA ALA A 58 19.67 12.60 -13.10
C ALA A 58 18.15 12.79 -12.90
N GLN A 59 17.38 13.10 -13.94
CA GLN A 59 15.93 13.30 -13.79
C GLN A 59 15.16 11.97 -13.81
N SER A 60 15.54 11.02 -14.67
CA SER A 60 14.91 9.69 -14.73
C SER A 60 15.15 8.88 -13.46
N ASP A 61 16.35 8.99 -12.89
CA ASP A 61 16.73 8.23 -11.71
C ASP A 61 15.95 8.71 -10.48
N ARG A 62 15.72 10.02 -10.35
CA ARG A 62 14.89 10.60 -9.28
C ARG A 62 13.43 10.18 -9.38
N TRP A 63 12.87 10.17 -10.59
CA TRP A 63 11.49 9.73 -10.84
C TRP A 63 11.31 8.22 -10.60
N GLY A 64 12.26 7.39 -11.06
CA GLY A 64 12.24 5.95 -10.81
C GLY A 64 12.34 5.62 -9.31
N LEU A 65 13.18 6.33 -8.56
CA LEU A 65 13.33 6.13 -7.12
C LEU A 65 12.06 6.52 -6.35
N PHE A 66 11.43 7.63 -6.73
CA PHE A 66 10.16 8.08 -6.14
C PHE A 66 9.01 7.09 -6.38
N ILE A 67 8.92 6.50 -7.58
CA ILE A 67 7.89 5.51 -7.88
C ILE A 67 8.16 4.20 -7.11
N GLY A 68 9.43 3.81 -6.97
CA GLY A 68 9.81 2.58 -6.27
C GLY A 68 9.44 2.58 -4.79
N GLU A 69 9.45 3.74 -4.13
CA GLU A 69 9.08 3.90 -2.72
C GLU A 69 7.59 3.61 -2.43
N TRP A 70 6.72 3.67 -3.43
CA TRP A 70 5.31 3.30 -3.25
C TRP A 70 5.12 1.79 -3.07
N ALA A 71 6.07 0.97 -3.54
CA ALA A 71 5.99 -0.48 -3.38
C ALA A 71 5.88 -0.94 -1.92
N PRO A 72 6.79 -0.57 -0.99
CA PRO A 72 6.65 -0.95 0.42
C PRO A 72 5.37 -0.41 1.05
N THR A 73 4.92 0.79 0.66
CA THR A 73 3.66 1.36 1.14
C THR A 73 2.47 0.49 0.73
N PHE A 74 2.36 0.16 -0.55
CA PHE A 74 1.27 -0.69 -1.05
C PHE A 74 1.33 -2.12 -0.50
N PHE A 75 2.52 -2.68 -0.28
CA PHE A 75 2.62 -3.98 0.38
C PHE A 75 2.16 -3.93 1.84
N ALA A 76 2.53 -2.89 2.59
CA ALA A 76 2.04 -2.71 3.97
C ALA A 76 0.51 -2.53 4.02
N LEU A 77 -0.06 -1.73 3.11
CA LEU A 77 -1.51 -1.61 2.97
C LEU A 77 -2.17 -2.95 2.63
N GLY A 78 -1.56 -3.73 1.75
CA GLY A 78 -2.07 -5.06 1.38
C GLY A 78 -2.08 -6.03 2.57
N VAL A 79 -1.06 -6.01 3.43
CA VAL A 79 -1.04 -6.80 4.67
C VAL A 79 -2.18 -6.36 5.60
N GLY A 80 -2.34 -5.05 5.82
CA GLY A 80 -3.42 -4.52 6.66
C GLY A 80 -4.82 -4.88 6.14
N LEU A 81 -5.04 -4.77 4.83
CA LEU A 81 -6.29 -5.17 4.18
C LEU A 81 -6.53 -6.67 4.28
N LYS A 82 -5.48 -7.50 4.17
CA LYS A 82 -5.60 -8.96 4.29
C LYS A 82 -6.10 -9.38 5.67
N MET A 83 -5.62 -8.73 6.72
CA MET A 83 -6.09 -8.97 8.09
C MET A 83 -7.59 -8.68 8.24
N GLU A 84 -8.11 -7.63 7.57
CA GLU A 84 -9.54 -7.32 7.56
C GLU A 84 -10.37 -8.26 6.68
N GLU A 85 -9.77 -8.91 5.68
CA GLU A 85 -10.44 -9.94 4.86
C GLU A 85 -10.57 -11.28 5.59
N GLU A 86 -9.65 -11.57 6.51
CA GLU A 86 -9.60 -12.82 7.28
C GLU A 86 -10.32 -12.73 8.65
N SER A 87 -10.75 -11.52 9.05
CA SER A 87 -11.45 -11.24 10.31
C SER A 87 -12.97 -11.36 10.19
#